data_AF-A0A9P1P0P1-F1
#
_entry.id   AF-A0A9P1P0P1-F1
#
_cell.length_a   1.000
_cell.length_b   1.000
_cell.length_c   1.000
_cell.angle_alpha   90.00
_cell.angle_beta   90.00
_cell.angle_gamma   90.00
#
_symmetry.space_group_name_H-M   'P 1'
#
loop_
_entity.id
_entity.type
_entity.pdbx_description
1 polymer ?
#
loop_
_entity_poly.entity_id
_entity_poly.type
_entity_poly.pdbx_seq_one_letter_code
_entity_poly.pdbx_strand_id
1 'polypeptide(L)'
;MNNQDLHKHLAVLELEPGASLEEIKASYKELVQIWHPDRFDSNSNLQQRAHLQLQRINESYEILKDYCEHNEYRTPEDSSQNARQKTESQRSTSNILKRVINILNEVPGMTPAHHRDFNRAIPRFKLGDGSVVKTWKNPVGVDHVFIADKSGNMIFGGFVGWIHSNALQEAIDEIHKDFT
;
A
#
# COMPACT_ATOMS: atom_id res chain seq x y z
N MET A 1 18.17 23.00 0.81
CA MET A 1 17.37 22.09 1.67
C MET A 1 18.32 21.13 2.37
N ASN A 2 18.24 20.97 3.69
CA ASN A 2 19.09 19.99 4.40
C ASN A 2 18.43 18.60 4.39
N ASN A 3 19.22 17.53 4.48
CA ASN A 3 18.71 16.14 4.50
C ASN A 3 17.63 15.89 5.57
N GLN A 4 17.74 16.56 6.72
CA GLN A 4 16.75 16.44 7.80
C GLN A 4 15.38 17.04 7.43
N ASP A 5 15.34 18.09 6.61
CA ASP A 5 14.08 18.68 6.15
C ASP A 5 13.48 17.85 5.02
N LEU A 6 14.32 17.29 4.15
CA LEU A 6 13.89 16.34 3.13
C LEU A 6 13.16 15.12 3.73
N HIS A 7 13.72 14.54 4.80
CA HIS A 7 13.11 13.40 5.50
C HIS A 7 11.74 13.75 6.09
N LYS A 8 11.54 14.99 6.57
CA LYS A 8 10.23 15.42 7.09
C LYS A 8 9.19 15.45 5.98
N HIS A 9 9.54 16.00 4.81
CA HIS A 9 8.62 16.05 3.67
C HIS A 9 8.32 14.66 3.11
N LEU A 10 9.33 13.78 3.05
CA LEU A 10 9.11 12.38 2.68
C LEU A 10 8.17 11.68 3.67
N ALA A 11 8.34 11.92 4.98
CA ALA A 11 7.45 11.37 5.99
C ALA A 11 5.99 11.87 5.86
N VAL A 12 5.78 13.12 5.43
CA VAL A 12 4.42 13.65 5.14
C VAL A 12 3.76 12.91 3.98
N LEU A 13 4.55 12.50 2.98
CA LEU A 13 4.09 11.66 1.88
C LEU A 13 4.15 10.15 2.21
N GLU A 14 4.40 9.78 3.46
CA GLU A 14 4.55 8.39 3.92
C GLU A 14 5.64 7.60 3.15
N LEU A 15 6.73 8.28 2.81
CA LEU A 15 7.87 7.74 2.08
C LEU A 15 9.12 7.62 2.95
N GLU A 16 9.95 6.64 2.60
CA GLU A 16 11.26 6.44 3.23
C GLU A 16 12.32 7.38 2.64
N PRO A 17 13.38 7.72 3.42
CA PRO A 17 14.51 8.47 2.90
C PRO A 17 15.17 7.71 1.75
N GLY A 18 15.27 8.36 0.58
CA GLY A 18 15.78 7.74 -0.65
C GLY A 18 14.71 7.35 -1.67
N ALA A 19 13.42 7.63 -1.41
CA ALA A 19 12.35 7.43 -2.38
C ALA A 19 12.59 8.20 -3.69
N SER A 20 12.25 7.55 -4.80
CA SER A 20 12.41 8.09 -6.15
C SER A 20 11.31 9.11 -6.50
N LEU A 21 11.55 9.96 -7.52
CA LEU A 21 10.55 10.93 -7.99
C LEU A 21 9.22 10.27 -8.41
N GLU A 22 9.27 9.05 -8.98
CA GLU A 22 8.09 8.27 -9.30
C GLU A 22 7.30 7.85 -8.05
N GLU A 23 7.98 7.43 -6.99
CA GLU A 23 7.36 7.09 -5.70
C GLU A 23 6.74 8.31 -5.03
N ILE A 24 7.43 9.47 -5.11
CA ILE A 24 6.92 10.75 -4.62
C ILE A 24 5.62 11.13 -5.36
N LYS A 25 5.60 11.01 -6.70
CA LYS A 25 4.41 11.26 -7.52
C LYS A 25 3.27 10.27 -7.23
N ALA A 26 3.59 9.00 -7.03
CA ALA A 26 2.59 7.97 -6.74
C ALA A 26 1.94 8.20 -5.36
N SER A 27 2.76 8.40 -4.33
CA SER A 27 2.29 8.67 -2.97
C SER A 27 1.45 9.96 -2.90
N TYR A 28 1.87 11.00 -3.62
CA TYR A 28 1.10 12.23 -3.73
C TYR A 28 -0.30 11.98 -4.29
N LYS A 29 -0.42 11.27 -5.42
CA LYS A 29 -1.73 10.98 -6.04
C LYS A 29 -2.64 10.18 -5.09
N GLU A 30 -2.08 9.17 -4.42
CA GLU A 30 -2.79 8.35 -3.46
C GLU A 30 -3.32 9.20 -2.30
N LEU A 31 -2.45 10.00 -1.69
CA LEU A 31 -2.82 10.87 -0.57
C LEU A 31 -3.81 11.97 -0.97
N VAL A 32 -3.71 12.53 -2.17
CA VAL A 32 -4.70 13.49 -2.70
C VAL A 32 -6.07 12.82 -2.84
N GLN A 33 -6.11 11.60 -3.38
CA GLN A 33 -7.37 10.86 -3.51
C GLN A 33 -7.98 10.51 -2.15
N ILE A 34 -7.14 10.21 -1.15
CA ILE A 34 -7.58 9.91 0.22
C ILE A 34 -8.12 11.18 0.90
N TRP A 35 -7.40 12.30 0.81
CA TRP A 35 -7.67 13.54 1.53
C TRP A 35 -8.47 14.59 0.74
N HIS A 36 -9.08 14.21 -0.39
CA HIS A 36 -9.88 15.14 -1.18
C HIS A 36 -11.11 15.63 -0.37
N PRO A 37 -11.31 16.96 -0.21
CA PRO A 37 -12.35 17.51 0.66
C PRO A 37 -13.77 17.10 0.25
N ASP A 38 -13.98 16.86 -1.05
CA ASP A 38 -15.23 16.39 -1.65
C ASP A 38 -15.70 15.04 -1.08
N ARG A 39 -14.78 14.22 -0.56
CA ARG A 39 -15.12 12.94 0.10
C ARG A 39 -15.70 13.14 1.51
N PHE A 40 -15.66 14.37 2.04
CA PHE A 40 -16.06 14.71 3.40
C PHE A 40 -17.15 15.78 3.44
N ASP A 41 -17.92 15.94 2.36
CA ASP A 41 -18.93 17.00 2.22
C ASP A 41 -20.00 16.98 3.34
N SER A 42 -20.31 15.79 3.87
CA SER A 42 -21.28 15.62 4.95
C SER A 42 -20.76 15.96 6.37
N ASN A 43 -19.45 16.18 6.55
CA ASN A 43 -18.84 16.39 7.87
C ASN A 43 -17.81 17.53 7.87
N SER A 44 -18.23 18.74 8.23
CA SER A 44 -17.38 19.94 8.17
C SER A 44 -16.07 19.84 8.97
N ASN A 45 -16.05 19.12 10.10
CA ASN A 45 -14.80 18.93 10.87
C ASN A 45 -13.80 18.01 10.15
N LEU A 46 -14.29 16.94 9.51
CA LEU A 46 -13.45 16.03 8.71
C LEU A 46 -13.00 16.71 7.42
N GLN A 47 -13.86 17.53 6.80
CA GLN A 47 -13.53 18.33 5.63
C GLN A 47 -12.41 19.33 5.94
N GLN A 48 -12.46 20.02 7.08
CA GLN A 48 -11.39 20.92 7.53
C GLN A 48 -10.07 20.17 7.78
N ARG A 49 -10.13 18.99 8.42
CA ARG A 49 -8.93 18.16 8.62
C ARG A 49 -8.35 17.66 7.30
N ALA A 50 -9.21 17.28 6.36
CA ALA A 50 -8.81 16.84 5.03
C ALA A 50 -8.15 17.97 4.25
N HIS A 51 -8.72 19.18 4.30
CA HIS A 51 -8.11 20.38 3.72
C HIS A 51 -6.71 20.66 4.29
N LEU A 52 -6.56 20.63 5.62
CA LEU A 52 -5.27 20.85 6.28
C LEU A 52 -4.24 19.77 5.91
N GLN A 53 -4.65 18.51 5.81
CA GLN A 53 -3.76 17.43 5.40
C GLN A 53 -3.37 17.53 3.93
N LEU A 54 -4.33 17.77 3.06
CA LEU A 54 -4.09 17.97 1.63
C LEU A 54 -3.12 19.14 1.40
N GLN A 55 -3.24 20.22 2.17
CA GLN A 55 -2.30 21.34 2.11
C GLN A 55 -0.86 20.91 2.48
N ARG A 56 -0.69 20.10 3.54
CA ARG A 56 0.63 19.57 3.95
C ARG A 56 1.23 18.64 2.90
N ILE A 57 0.38 17.82 2.27
CA ILE A 57 0.77 16.90 1.20
C ILE A 57 1.24 17.68 -0.02
N ASN A 58 0.48 18.71 -0.44
CA ASN A 58 0.84 19.58 -1.56
C ASN A 58 2.17 20.30 -1.30
N GLU A 59 2.32 20.95 -0.14
CA GLU A 59 3.55 21.64 0.24
C GLU A 59 4.77 20.71 0.20
N SER A 60 4.64 19.51 0.78
CA SER A 60 5.73 18.52 0.79
C SER A 60 6.04 18.00 -0.60
N TYR A 61 5.03 17.79 -1.45
CA TYR A 61 5.21 17.36 -2.83
C TYR A 61 5.93 18.41 -3.67
N GLU A 62 5.55 19.69 -3.58
CA GLU A 62 6.20 20.76 -4.34
C GLU A 62 7.69 20.88 -3.99
N ILE A 63 8.00 20.85 -2.70
CA ILE A 63 9.37 20.89 -2.18
C ILE A 63 10.20 19.70 -2.67
N LEU A 64 9.63 18.49 -2.61
CA LEU A 64 10.33 17.26 -3.03
C LEU A 64 10.49 17.17 -4.54
N LYS A 65 9.49 17.62 -5.29
CA LYS A 65 9.52 17.69 -6.74
C LYS A 65 10.62 18.65 -7.19
N ASP A 66 10.68 19.85 -6.61
CA ASP A 66 11.73 20.83 -6.88
C ASP A 66 13.12 20.30 -6.51
N TYR A 67 13.24 19.63 -5.35
CA TYR A 67 14.49 19.00 -4.92
C TYR A 67 14.96 17.92 -5.91
N CYS A 68 14.08 17.01 -6.33
CA CYS A 68 14.41 15.97 -7.29
C CYS A 68 14.73 16.53 -8.68
N GLU A 69 13.99 17.53 -9.15
CA GLU A 69 14.22 18.17 -10.47
C GLU A 69 15.53 18.97 -10.50
N HIS A 70 15.99 19.52 -9.36
CA HIS A 70 17.27 20.23 -9.26
C HIS A 70 18.47 19.33 -8.87
N ASN A 71 18.26 18.06 -8.52
CA ASN A 71 19.33 17.13 -8.10
C ASN A 71 19.58 15.95 -9.08
N GLU A 72 19.13 16.00 -10.33
CA GLU A 72 19.60 15.04 -11.35
C GLU A 72 21.01 15.46 -11.81
N TYR A 73 22.08 14.67 -11.67
CA TYR A 73 22.26 13.34 -12.25
C TYR A 73 23.07 12.38 -11.36
N ARG A 74 22.52 11.18 -11.12
CA ARG A 74 23.20 9.92 -11.47
C ARG A 74 22.18 8.79 -11.61
N THR A 75 21.70 8.59 -12.83
CA THR A 75 21.06 7.35 -13.25
C THR A 75 22.14 6.28 -13.40
N PRO A 76 21.99 5.08 -12.81
CA PRO A 76 22.52 3.86 -13.37
C PRO A 76 21.37 3.12 -14.07
N GLU A 77 21.51 3.02 -15.38
CA GLU A 77 21.07 1.91 -16.24
C GLU A 77 19.82 1.12 -15.83
N ASP A 78 18.73 1.44 -16.53
CA ASP A 78 17.74 0.46 -16.96
C ASP A 78 18.47 -0.70 -17.67
N SER A 79 18.40 -1.90 -17.08
CA SER A 79 18.81 -3.14 -17.72
C SER A 79 18.05 -4.33 -17.13
N SER A 80 17.05 -4.75 -17.90
CA SER A 80 16.91 -6.14 -18.36
C SER A 80 16.40 -7.21 -17.39
N GLN A 81 15.11 -7.52 -17.56
CA GLN A 81 14.59 -8.85 -17.91
C GLN A 81 15.08 -10.11 -17.14
N ASN A 82 14.10 -10.71 -16.43
CA ASN A 82 13.60 -12.08 -16.66
C ASN A 82 14.50 -13.29 -16.32
N ALA A 83 14.13 -14.05 -15.30
CA ALA A 83 14.29 -15.51 -15.28
C ALA A 83 13.36 -16.13 -14.21
N ARG A 84 12.28 -16.81 -14.60
CA ARG A 84 12.19 -18.25 -14.93
C ARG A 84 12.21 -19.20 -13.72
N GLN A 85 11.22 -20.08 -13.77
CA GLN A 85 11.03 -21.36 -13.08
C GLN A 85 10.38 -21.31 -11.69
N LYS A 86 9.21 -21.95 -11.59
CA LYS A 86 9.11 -23.14 -10.76
C LYS A 86 8.01 -24.08 -11.22
N THR A 87 8.42 -25.34 -11.28
CA THR A 87 7.75 -26.55 -11.74
C THR A 87 6.70 -27.04 -10.73
N GLU A 88 5.58 -27.52 -11.27
CA GLU A 88 4.76 -28.70 -10.89
C GLU A 88 4.35 -29.04 -9.45
N SER A 89 4.88 -28.41 -8.41
CA SER A 89 4.23 -28.37 -7.08
C SER A 89 3.15 -27.28 -6.96
N GLN A 90 2.97 -26.49 -8.02
CA GLN A 90 2.17 -25.27 -8.06
C GLN A 90 0.66 -25.48 -8.27
N ARG A 91 0.18 -26.67 -8.67
CA ARG A 91 -1.25 -26.85 -9.02
C ARG A 91 -2.21 -26.68 -7.84
N SER A 92 -1.81 -27.10 -6.63
CA SER A 92 -2.66 -26.99 -5.44
C SER A 92 -2.46 -25.68 -4.67
N THR A 93 -1.23 -25.18 -4.57
CA THR A 93 -0.93 -23.87 -3.95
C THR A 93 -1.49 -22.71 -4.78
N SER A 94 -1.46 -22.82 -6.11
CA SER A 94 -2.10 -21.85 -7.00
C SER A 94 -3.61 -21.77 -6.79
N ASN A 95 -4.28 -22.86 -6.40
CA ASN A 95 -5.74 -22.86 -6.24
C ASN A 95 -6.19 -22.15 -4.96
N ILE A 96 -5.51 -22.38 -3.82
CA ILE A 96 -5.82 -21.67 -2.57
C ILE A 96 -5.52 -20.18 -2.75
N LEU A 97 -4.32 -19.83 -3.21
CA LEU A 97 -3.94 -18.43 -3.44
C LEU A 97 -4.88 -17.71 -4.39
N LYS A 98 -5.26 -18.33 -5.52
CA LYS A 98 -6.22 -17.73 -6.46
C LYS A 98 -7.58 -17.48 -5.80
N ARG A 99 -8.09 -18.41 -5.00
CA ARG A 99 -9.37 -18.24 -4.30
C ARG A 99 -9.30 -17.11 -3.28
N VAL A 100 -8.24 -17.07 -2.47
CA VAL A 100 -8.03 -16.01 -1.48
C VAL A 100 -7.91 -14.64 -2.16
N ILE A 101 -7.09 -14.53 -3.22
CA ILE A 101 -6.94 -13.29 -3.98
C ILE A 101 -8.27 -12.87 -4.60
N ASN A 102 -9.08 -13.82 -5.09
CA ASN A 102 -10.40 -13.52 -5.63
C ASN A 102 -11.34 -12.97 -4.55
N ILE A 103 -11.39 -13.60 -3.36
CA ILE A 103 -12.19 -13.11 -2.23
C ILE A 103 -11.79 -11.68 -1.87
N LEU A 104 -10.48 -11.38 -1.82
CA LEU A 104 -9.99 -10.03 -1.54
C LEU A 104 -10.34 -9.03 -2.65
N ASN A 105 -10.21 -9.39 -3.92
CA ASN A 105 -10.57 -8.51 -5.04
C ASN A 105 -12.07 -8.18 -5.10
N GLU A 106 -12.93 -9.08 -4.60
CA GLU A 106 -14.39 -8.85 -4.53
C GLU A 106 -14.79 -7.91 -3.38
N VAL A 107 -13.87 -7.58 -2.46
CA VAL A 107 -14.16 -6.63 -1.38
C VAL A 107 -14.44 -5.25 -1.98
N PRO A 108 -15.61 -4.64 -1.71
CA PRO A 108 -15.92 -3.30 -2.18
C PRO A 108 -14.85 -2.28 -1.77
N GLY A 109 -14.35 -1.51 -2.73
CA GLY A 109 -13.33 -0.50 -2.49
C GLY A 109 -11.91 -1.04 -2.27
N MET A 110 -11.65 -2.30 -2.64
CA MET A 110 -10.31 -2.86 -2.70
C MET A 110 -9.43 -2.06 -3.67
N THR A 111 -8.38 -1.45 -3.15
CA THR A 111 -7.39 -0.68 -3.90
C THR A 111 -6.03 -1.36 -3.78
N PRO A 112 -5.24 -1.52 -4.87
CA PRO A 112 -3.91 -2.10 -4.79
C PRO A 112 -3.00 -1.35 -3.82
N ALA A 113 -2.34 -2.07 -2.90
CA ALA A 113 -1.42 -1.50 -1.93
C ALA A 113 0.04 -1.65 -2.39
N HIS A 114 0.91 -0.76 -1.92
CA HIS A 114 2.31 -0.75 -2.32
C HIS A 114 3.14 -1.74 -1.48
N HIS A 115 4.27 -2.20 -2.03
CA HIS A 115 5.16 -3.15 -1.35
C HIS A 115 5.76 -2.59 -0.04
N ARG A 116 5.88 -1.27 0.08
CA ARG A 116 6.36 -0.62 1.31
C ARG A 116 5.46 -0.92 2.52
N ASP A 117 4.16 -1.05 2.28
CA ASP A 117 3.16 -1.29 3.32
C ASP A 117 3.21 -2.76 3.81
N PHE A 118 3.66 -3.67 2.94
CA PHE A 118 3.87 -5.08 3.27
C PHE A 118 4.96 -5.31 4.33
N ASN A 119 6.03 -4.52 4.30
CA ASN A 119 7.09 -4.58 5.31
C ASN A 119 6.59 -4.15 6.70
N ARG A 120 5.57 -3.29 6.75
CA ARG A 120 4.93 -2.83 7.99
C ARG A 120 3.82 -3.76 8.47
N ALA A 121 3.40 -4.72 7.64
CA ALA A 121 2.31 -5.62 7.93
C ALA A 121 2.68 -6.73 8.92
N ILE A 122 1.79 -6.95 9.88
CA ILE A 122 1.92 -7.95 10.93
C ILE A 122 1.23 -9.24 10.47
N PRO A 123 1.87 -10.41 10.56
CA PRO A 123 1.25 -11.68 10.20
C PRO A 123 0.05 -11.98 11.11
N ARG A 124 -1.09 -12.32 10.52
CA ARG A 124 -2.32 -12.71 11.23
C ARG A 124 -2.45 -14.22 11.36
N PHE A 125 -2.34 -14.95 10.26
CA PHE A 125 -2.44 -16.42 10.24
C PHE A 125 -1.81 -16.99 8.96
N LYS A 126 -1.62 -18.31 8.94
CA LYS A 126 -1.01 -19.04 7.83
C LYS A 126 -2.06 -19.94 7.17
N LEU A 127 -2.15 -19.86 5.85
CA LEU A 127 -3.03 -20.66 5.01
C LEU A 127 -2.48 -22.08 4.86
N GLY A 128 -3.35 -23.03 4.49
CA GLY A 128 -3.00 -24.45 4.33
C GLY A 128 -1.94 -24.73 3.25
N ASP A 129 -1.72 -23.83 2.31
CA ASP A 129 -0.64 -23.90 1.31
C ASP A 129 0.71 -23.39 1.83
N GLY A 130 0.71 -22.82 3.03
CA GLY A 130 1.86 -22.24 3.71
C GLY A 130 2.06 -20.74 3.47
N SER A 131 1.19 -20.10 2.70
CA SER A 131 1.15 -18.65 2.52
C SER A 131 0.64 -17.97 3.79
N VAL A 132 1.01 -16.71 4.02
CA VAL A 132 0.71 -15.97 5.25
C VAL A 132 -0.12 -14.74 4.91
N VAL A 133 -1.27 -14.59 5.56
CA VAL A 133 -2.06 -13.37 5.52
C VAL A 133 -1.51 -12.40 6.56
N LYS A 134 -1.16 -11.20 6.11
CA LYS A 134 -0.64 -10.11 6.96
C LYS A 134 -1.62 -8.95 6.90
N THR A 135 -1.77 -8.23 7.99
CA THR A 135 -2.58 -7.00 8.04
C THR A 135 -1.75 -5.85 8.56
N TRP A 136 -2.01 -4.67 8.03
CA TRP A 136 -1.45 -3.43 8.55
C TRP A 136 -2.58 -2.42 8.69
N LYS A 137 -2.55 -1.62 9.76
CA LYS A 137 -3.41 -0.44 9.88
C LYS A 137 -2.48 0.75 9.87
N ASN A 138 -2.63 1.62 8.88
CA ASN A 138 -1.79 2.80 8.78
C ASN A 138 -2.14 3.81 9.91
N PRO A 139 -1.33 4.85 10.14
CA PRO A 139 -1.54 5.80 11.25
C PRO A 139 -2.89 6.54 11.19
N VAL A 140 -3.52 6.60 10.02
CA VAL A 140 -4.85 7.19 9.82
C VAL A 140 -5.99 6.18 9.95
N GLY A 141 -5.69 4.92 10.27
CA GLY A 141 -6.67 3.88 10.61
C GLY A 141 -7.21 3.07 9.43
N VAL A 142 -6.66 3.24 8.23
CA VAL A 142 -7.02 2.51 7.00
C VAL A 142 -6.45 1.10 7.05
N ASP A 143 -7.31 0.11 6.80
CA ASP A 143 -6.96 -1.30 6.86
C ASP A 143 -6.34 -1.76 5.54
N HIS A 144 -5.17 -2.39 5.66
CA HIS A 144 -4.44 -3.01 4.57
C HIS A 144 -4.32 -4.51 4.84
N VAL A 145 -4.41 -5.29 3.78
CA VAL A 145 -4.23 -6.73 3.76
C VAL A 145 -3.16 -7.10 2.75
N PHE A 146 -2.33 -8.07 3.11
CA PHE A 146 -1.30 -8.60 2.23
C PHE A 146 -1.24 -10.12 2.34
N ILE A 147 -0.77 -10.76 1.27
CA ILE A 147 -0.46 -12.18 1.23
C ILE A 147 1.02 -12.35 0.93
N ALA A 148 1.72 -13.09 1.79
CA ALA A 148 3.09 -13.53 1.57
C ALA A 148 3.10 -15.02 1.19
N ASP A 149 3.95 -15.41 0.24
CA ASP A 149 4.25 -16.83 0.00
C ASP A 149 5.10 -17.42 1.15
N LYS A 150 5.25 -18.75 1.23
CA LYS A 150 6.15 -19.44 2.17
C LYS A 150 7.60 -18.92 2.13
N SER A 151 8.04 -18.34 1.02
CA SER A 151 9.36 -17.70 0.90
C SER A 151 9.42 -16.26 1.44
N GLY A 152 8.31 -15.72 1.95
CA GLY A 152 8.22 -14.36 2.49
C GLY A 152 8.02 -13.26 1.45
N ASN A 153 7.88 -13.61 0.18
CA ASN A 153 7.62 -12.67 -0.91
C ASN A 153 6.14 -12.26 -0.95
N MET A 154 5.87 -10.97 -1.14
CA MET A 154 4.52 -10.46 -1.33
C MET A 154 3.92 -10.95 -2.65
N ILE A 155 2.73 -11.55 -2.57
CA ILE A 155 1.95 -12.05 -3.72
C ILE A 155 0.75 -11.15 -3.98
N PHE A 156 0.16 -10.59 -2.93
CA PHE A 156 -0.98 -9.69 -3.00
C PHE A 156 -0.86 -8.60 -1.94
N GLY A 157 -1.34 -7.40 -2.26
CA GLY A 157 -1.50 -6.31 -1.31
C GLY A 157 -2.64 -5.42 -1.75
N GLY A 158 -3.52 -5.10 -0.81
CA GLY A 158 -4.63 -4.21 -1.05
C GLY A 158 -5.05 -3.51 0.24
N PHE A 159 -5.75 -2.40 0.09
CA PHE A 159 -6.32 -1.67 1.20
C PHE A 159 -7.74 -1.24 0.87
N VAL A 160 -8.51 -0.99 1.92
CA VAL A 160 -9.87 -0.47 1.79
C VAL A 160 -10.02 0.78 2.65
N GLY A 161 -10.75 1.76 2.13
CA GLY A 161 -11.12 2.95 2.92
C GLY A 161 -12.01 2.59 4.12
N TRP A 162 -12.13 3.52 5.07
CA TRP A 162 -12.85 3.29 6.34
C TRP A 162 -14.27 2.74 6.19
N ILE A 163 -15.01 3.15 5.16
CA ILE A 163 -16.39 2.69 4.90
C ILE A 163 -16.48 1.19 4.58
N HIS A 164 -15.38 0.59 4.13
CA HIS A 164 -15.30 -0.82 3.74
C HIS A 164 -14.41 -1.64 4.68
N SER A 165 -13.95 -1.04 5.79
CA SER A 165 -13.14 -1.72 6.82
C SER A 165 -13.83 -2.98 7.36
N ASN A 166 -15.15 -2.92 7.59
CA ASN A 166 -15.92 -4.08 8.03
C ASN A 166 -15.92 -5.19 6.97
N ALA A 167 -16.17 -4.85 5.70
CA ALA A 167 -16.20 -5.81 4.60
C ALA A 167 -14.84 -6.50 4.40
N LEU A 168 -13.73 -5.77 4.53
CA LEU A 168 -12.39 -6.38 4.51
C LEU A 168 -12.18 -7.31 5.71
N GLN A 169 -12.63 -6.93 6.89
CA GLN A 169 -12.48 -7.75 8.08
C GLN A 169 -13.31 -9.05 7.99
N GLU A 170 -14.51 -8.98 7.43
CA GLU A 170 -15.37 -10.14 7.12
C GLU A 170 -14.69 -11.07 6.11
N ALA A 171 -14.15 -10.53 5.02
CA ALA A 171 -13.42 -11.31 4.03
C ALA A 171 -12.19 -12.02 4.64
N ILE A 172 -11.44 -11.34 5.53
CA ILE A 172 -10.30 -11.94 6.24
C ILE A 172 -10.75 -13.07 7.17
N ASP A 173 -11.88 -12.91 7.86
CA ASP A 173 -12.43 -13.95 8.75
C ASP A 173 -12.92 -15.17 7.95
N GLU A 174 -13.58 -14.94 6.82
CA GLU A 174 -13.96 -15.99 5.86
C GLU A 174 -12.74 -16.76 5.36
N ILE A 175 -11.70 -16.03 4.92
CA ILE A 175 -10.44 -16.64 4.47
C ILE A 175 -9.81 -17.48 5.58
N HIS A 176 -9.81 -16.99 6.82
CA HIS A 176 -9.28 -17.75 7.95
C HIS A 176 -10.08 -19.04 8.17
N LYS A 177 -11.41 -18.98 8.11
CA LYS A 177 -12.29 -20.12 8.36
C LYS A 177 -12.21 -21.20 7.29
N ASP A 178 -12.09 -20.82 6.01
CA ASP A 178 -12.14 -21.75 4.89
C ASP A 178 -10.77 -22.29 4.45
N PHE A 179 -9.67 -21.62 4.81
CA PHE A 179 -8.33 -21.92 4.27
C PHE A 179 -7.22 -22.11 5.33
N THR A 180 -7.55 -22.13 6.62
CA THR A 180 -6.62 -22.43 7.73
C THR A 180 -6.94 -23.81 8.32
#